data_AF-A0A5J4RE19-F1
#
_entry.id   AF-A0A5J4RE19-F1
#
_cell.length_a   1.000
_cell.length_b   1.000
_cell.length_c   1.000
_cell.angle_alpha   90.00
_cell.angle_beta   90.00
_cell.angle_gamma   90.00
#
_symmetry.space_group_name_H-M   'P 1'
#
loop_
_entity.id
_entity.type
_entity.pdbx_description
1 polymer ?
#
loop_
_entity_poly.entity_id
_entity_poly.type
_entity_poly.pdbx_seq_one_letter_code
_entity_poly.pdbx_strand_id
1 'polypeptide(L)'
;MWRNKWSQKRLEKLCVVTREENGVEEKIRLWKELDQELISGVVNVVEVKEIRHSNPSHMVPNKGGKWRKVLDCRWLNKETTKVHFKIESVKQVMESIQMAEFGKIL
;
A
#
# COMPACT_ATOMS: atom_id res chain seq x y z
N MET A 1 13.63 3.93 -5.64
CA MET A 1 14.97 4.52 -5.35
C MET A 1 15.00 4.97 -3.89
N TRP A 2 16.10 4.72 -3.17
CA TRP A 2 16.27 5.18 -1.80
C TRP A 2 16.55 6.68 -1.73
N ARG A 3 16.05 7.35 -0.68
CA ARG A 3 16.27 8.78 -0.48
C ARG A 3 17.74 9.12 -0.26
N ASN A 4 18.48 8.27 0.46
CA ASN A 4 19.93 8.37 0.60
C ASN A 4 20.57 7.00 0.87
N LYS A 5 21.91 6.93 0.82
CA LYS A 5 22.71 5.70 1.00
C LYS A 5 22.49 4.95 2.32
N TRP A 6 21.90 5.61 3.32
CA TRP A 6 21.65 5.05 4.64
C TRP A 6 20.19 4.64 4.87
N SER A 7 19.29 4.94 3.93
CA SER A 7 17.86 4.71 4.06
C SER A 7 17.52 3.24 4.33
N GLN A 8 18.11 2.32 3.57
CA GLN A 8 17.90 0.89 3.76
C GLN A 8 18.34 0.42 5.16
N LYS A 9 19.55 0.81 5.59
CA LYS A 9 20.08 0.46 6.92
C LYS A 9 19.21 1.02 8.05
N ARG A 10 18.58 2.18 7.88
CA ARG A 10 17.65 2.74 8.86
C ARG A 10 16.36 1.93 8.96
N LEU A 11 15.81 1.48 7.82
CA LEU A 11 14.62 0.63 7.81
C LEU A 11 14.87 -0.75 8.41
N GLU A 12 16.02 -1.35 8.11
CA GLU A 12 16.43 -2.65 8.68
C GLU A 12 16.52 -2.58 10.22
N LYS A 13 17.04 -1.47 10.77
CA LYS A 13 17.07 -1.24 12.23
C LYS A 13 15.70 -1.05 12.86
N LEU A 14 14.74 -0.50 12.11
CA LEU A 14 13.35 -0.32 12.54
C LEU A 14 12.52 -1.60 12.41
N CYS A 15 13.09 -2.67 11.83
CA CYS A 15 12.48 -3.99 11.75
C CYS A 15 12.47 -4.67 13.13
N VAL A 16 11.83 -4.02 14.10
CA VAL A 16 11.45 -4.64 15.35
C VAL A 16 10.12 -5.31 15.06
N VAL A 17 10.03 -6.62 15.26
CA VAL A 17 8.76 -7.33 15.30
C VAL A 17 8.00 -6.80 16.50
N THR A 18 7.33 -5.68 16.34
CA THR A 18 6.38 -5.19 17.34
C THR A 18 5.22 -6.17 17.34
N ARG A 19 5.08 -6.94 18.43
CA ARG A 19 3.84 -7.65 18.72
C ARG A 19 2.76 -6.60 18.82
N GLU A 20 1.93 -6.49 17.79
CA GLU A 20 0.76 -5.65 17.88
C GLU A 20 -0.23 -6.25 18.86
N GLU A 21 -0.68 -5.43 19.80
CA GLU A 21 -1.79 -5.72 20.70
C GLU A 21 -3.13 -5.58 19.97
N ASN A 22 -3.22 -6.16 18.76
CA ASN A 22 -4.49 -6.19 18.04
C ASN A 22 -5.48 -7.04 18.84
N GLY A 23 -6.73 -6.59 18.91
CA GLY A 23 -7.82 -7.34 19.51
C GLY A 23 -7.98 -8.70 18.82
N VAL A 24 -8.51 -9.70 19.54
CA VAL A 24 -8.69 -11.07 19.00
C VAL A 24 -9.46 -11.04 17.69
N GLU A 25 -10.51 -10.23 17.60
CA GLU A 25 -11.33 -10.08 16.41
C GLU A 25 -10.56 -9.49 15.21
N GLU A 26 -9.72 -8.47 15.46
CA GLU A 26 -8.87 -7.88 14.43
C GLU A 26 -7.88 -8.90 13.88
N LYS A 27 -7.25 -9.70 14.75
CA LYS A 27 -6.34 -10.77 14.32
C LYS A 27 -7.05 -11.80 13.44
N ILE A 28 -8.26 -12.22 13.81
CA ILE A 28 -9.04 -13.17 13.01
C ILE A 28 -9.35 -12.58 11.63
N ARG A 29 -9.75 -11.30 11.56
CA ARG A 29 -10.05 -10.61 10.29
C ARG A 29 -8.80 -10.48 9.42
N LEU A 30 -7.68 -10.09 10.03
CA LEU A 30 -6.39 -9.95 9.33
C LEU A 30 -5.94 -11.28 8.72
N TRP A 31 -6.04 -12.38 9.49
CA TRP A 31 -5.70 -13.72 8.99
C TRP A 31 -6.57 -14.17 7.83
N LYS A 32 -7.89 -13.93 7.90
CA LYS A 32 -8.82 -14.24 6.80
C LYS A 32 -8.48 -13.49 5.52
N GLU A 33 -8.14 -12.20 5.62
CA GLU A 33 -7.73 -11.39 4.48
C GLU A 33 -6.39 -11.88 3.90
N LEU A 34 -5.42 -12.17 4.77
CA LEU A 34 -4.11 -12.66 4.35
C LEU A 34 -4.19 -14.01 3.63
N ASP A 35 -5.07 -14.91 4.09
CA ASP A 35 -5.31 -16.20 3.44
C ASP A 35 -5.84 -16.02 2.00
N GLN A 36 -6.77 -15.08 1.79
CA GLN A 36 -7.27 -14.75 0.45
C GLN A 36 -6.19 -14.14 -0.44
N GLU A 37 -5.31 -13.30 0.10
CA GLU A 37 -4.18 -12.73 -0.66
C GLU A 37 -3.13 -13.78 -1.04
N LEU A 38 -2.89 -14.77 -0.17
CA LEU A 38 -2.02 -15.91 -0.46
C LEU A 38 -2.62 -16.78 -1.57
N ILE A 39 -3.92 -17.10 -1.46
CA ILE A 39 -4.63 -17.91 -2.48
C ILE A 39 -4.65 -17.19 -3.85
N SER A 40 -4.83 -15.87 -3.85
CA SER A 40 -4.83 -15.07 -5.09
C SER A 40 -3.44 -14.76 -5.64
N GLY A 41 -2.37 -15.07 -4.90
CA GLY A 41 -0.99 -14.82 -5.31
C GLY A 41 -0.56 -13.35 -5.23
N VAL A 42 -1.34 -12.49 -4.55
CA VAL A 42 -0.99 -11.08 -4.31
C VAL A 42 0.22 -10.98 -3.37
N VAL A 43 0.32 -11.92 -2.42
CA VAL A 43 1.44 -12.03 -1.49
C VAL A 43 1.96 -13.48 -1.46
N ASN A 44 3.21 -13.65 -1.02
CA ASN A 44 3.85 -14.95 -0.88
C ASN A 44 4.48 -15.09 0.50
N VAL A 45 4.63 -16.33 0.97
CA VAL A 45 5.40 -16.64 2.17
C VAL A 45 6.89 -16.56 1.85
N VAL A 46 7.65 -15.91 2.71
CA VAL A 46 9.11 -15.78 2.62
C VAL A 46 9.77 -16.26 3.90
N GLU A 47 11.03 -16.69 3.83
CA GLU A 47 11.77 -17.04 5.04
C GLU A 47 12.16 -15.78 5.83
N VAL A 48 12.24 -15.90 7.16
CA VAL A 48 12.64 -14.78 8.03
C VAL A 48 13.98 -14.17 7.63
N LYS A 49 14.92 -14.99 7.13
CA LYS A 49 16.25 -14.52 6.67
C LYS A 49 16.18 -13.63 5.41
N GLU A 50 15.08 -13.68 4.67
CA GLU A 50 14.85 -12.89 3.46
C GLU A 50 14.17 -11.55 3.78
N ILE A 51 13.60 -11.41 4.98
CA ILE A 51 12.91 -10.19 5.42
C ILE A 51 13.94 -9.11 5.74
N ARG A 52 14.03 -8.10 4.87
CA ARG A 52 14.85 -6.90 5.11
C ARG A 52 14.12 -5.84 5.93
N HIS A 53 12.80 -5.83 5.85
CA HIS A 53 11.96 -4.89 6.56
C HIS A 53 10.53 -5.44 6.65
N SER A 54 9.87 -5.20 7.77
CA SER A 54 8.47 -5.56 8.00
C SER A 54 7.69 -4.30 8.37
N ASN A 55 6.54 -4.11 7.72
CA ASN A 55 5.59 -3.06 8.04
C ASN A 55 4.40 -3.67 8.80
N PRO A 56 3.89 -3.01 9.86
CA PRO A 56 2.68 -3.44 10.52
C PRO A 56 1.45 -3.35 9.61
N SER A 57 0.45 -4.20 9.84
CA SER A 57 -0.81 -4.21 9.10
C SER A 57 -1.99 -4.12 10.06
N HIS A 58 -2.90 -3.18 9.80
CA HIS A 58 -4.06 -2.93 10.64
C HIS A 58 -5.37 -3.21 9.90
N MET A 59 -6.40 -3.63 10.62
CA MET A 59 -7.75 -3.68 10.07
C MET A 59 -8.50 -2.40 10.42
N VAL A 60 -8.95 -1.67 9.39
CA VAL A 60 -9.69 -0.41 9.57
C VAL A 60 -11.12 -0.58 9.05
N PRO A 61 -12.15 -0.16 9.80
CA PRO A 61 -13.52 -0.20 9.31
C PRO A 61 -13.75 0.88 8.25
N ASN A 62 -14.49 0.53 7.20
CA ASN A 62 -15.03 1.46 6.20
C ASN A 62 -16.44 1.92 6.64
N LYS A 63 -16.89 3.06 6.10
CA LYS A 63 -18.23 3.63 6.37
C LYS A 63 -19.41 2.69 6.04
N GLY A 64 -19.19 1.62 5.26
CA GLY A 64 -20.20 0.62 4.90
C GLY A 64 -20.16 -0.67 5.71
N GLY A 65 -19.51 -0.69 6.89
CA GLY A 65 -19.40 -1.88 7.75
C GLY A 65 -18.42 -2.95 7.25
N LYS A 66 -17.88 -2.79 6.04
CA LYS A 66 -16.75 -3.58 5.53
C LYS A 66 -15.46 -3.17 6.24
N TRP A 67 -14.47 -4.05 6.23
CA TRP A 67 -13.14 -3.79 6.76
C TRP A 67 -12.12 -3.74 5.63
N ARG A 68 -11.02 -3.02 5.84
CA ARG A 68 -9.88 -2.99 4.92
C ARG A 68 -8.60 -3.25 5.70
N LYS A 69 -7.72 -4.06 5.13
CA LYS A 69 -6.34 -4.17 5.61
C LYS A 69 -5.54 -2.96 5.13
N VAL A 70 -4.76 -2.36 6.03
CA VAL A 70 -3.91 -1.20 5.75
C VAL A 70 -2.49 -1.48 6.24
N LEU A 71 -1.52 -1.45 5.32
CA LEU A 71 -0.10 -1.58 5.64
C LEU A 71 0.48 -0.21 6.04
N ASP A 72 1.04 -0.09 7.25
CA ASP A 72 1.68 1.15 7.69
C ASP A 72 3.06 1.33 7.06
N CYS A 73 3.10 2.09 5.96
CA CYS A 73 4.32 2.38 5.22
C CYS A 73 4.96 3.73 5.61
N ARG A 74 4.61 4.35 6.75
CA ARG A 74 5.10 5.71 7.09
C ARG A 74 6.62 5.80 7.12
N TRP A 75 7.30 4.80 7.68
CA TRP A 75 8.76 4.75 7.71
C TRP A 75 9.37 4.49 6.34
N LEU A 76 8.84 3.51 5.61
CA LEU A 76 9.23 3.21 4.23
C LEU A 76 9.12 4.45 3.32
N ASN A 77 8.03 5.20 3.45
CA ASN A 77 7.77 6.41 2.64
C ASN A 77 8.72 7.57 2.98
N LYS A 78 9.26 7.65 4.20
CA LYS A 78 10.27 8.67 4.55
C LYS A 78 11.64 8.37 3.95
N GLU A 79 11.90 7.09 3.68
CA GLU A 79 13.19 6.56 3.25
C GLU A 79 13.28 6.31 1.74
N THR A 80 12.17 6.40 1.03
CA THR A 80 12.09 6.30 -0.43
C THR A 80 12.02 7.67 -1.09
N THR A 81 12.57 7.78 -2.29
CA THR A 81 12.48 8.99 -3.10
C THR A 81 11.09 9.10 -3.70
N LYS A 82 10.47 10.29 -3.57
CA LYS A 82 9.20 10.58 -4.24
C LYS A 82 9.43 10.76 -5.73
N VAL A 83 8.73 9.98 -6.54
CA VAL A 83 8.69 10.16 -7.98
C VAL A 83 7.48 11.03 -8.31
N HIS A 84 7.69 12.15 -8.99
CA HIS A 84 6.58 12.98 -9.46
C HIS A 84 6.01 12.34 -10.73
N PHE A 85 4.82 11.75 -10.61
CA PHE A 85 4.04 11.36 -11.76
C PHE A 85 3.12 12.52 -12.13
N LYS A 86 3.17 12.95 -13.39
CA LYS A 86 2.24 13.96 -13.91
C LYS A 86 0.95 13.24 -14.29
N ILE A 87 -0.05 13.33 -13.42
CA ILE A 87 -1.42 12.94 -13.76
C ILE A 87 -2.15 14.17 -14.29
N GLU A 88 -2.84 14.04 -15.42
CA GLU A 88 -3.73 15.09 -15.91
C GLU A 88 -4.78 15.42 -14.84
N SER A 89 -5.07 16.70 -14.68
CA SER A 89 -6.19 17.10 -13.83
C SER A 89 -7.51 16.57 -14.40
N VAL A 90 -8.49 16.33 -13.52
CA VAL A 90 -9.85 15.92 -13.94
C VAL A 90 -10.41 16.87 -14.99
N LYS A 91 -10.14 18.18 -14.85
CA LYS A 91 -10.55 19.20 -15.82
C LYS A 91 -9.95 18.94 -17.20
N GLN A 92 -8.64 18.71 -17.28
CA GLN A 92 -7.95 18.41 -18.55
C GLN A 92 -8.48 17.13 -19.21
N VAL A 93 -8.76 16.11 -18.41
CA VAL A 93 -9.38 14.87 -18.90
C VAL A 93 -10.77 15.15 -19.46
N MET A 94 -11.61 15.90 -18.75
CA MET A 94 -12.97 16.25 -19.19
C MET A 94 -12.97 17.08 -20.48
N GLU A 95 -12.07 18.07 -20.59
CA GLU A 95 -11.92 18.88 -21.80
C GLU A 95 -11.52 18.02 -23.01
N SER A 96 -10.62 17.04 -22.82
CA SER A 96 -10.20 16.14 -23.90
C SER A 96 -11.33 15.23 -24.41
N ILE A 97 -12.24 14.81 -23.52
CA ILE A 97 -13.42 14.00 -23.88
C ILE A 97 -14.41 14.85 -24.68
N GLN A 98 -14.69 16.08 -24.23
CA GLN A 98 -15.60 17.00 -24.93
C GLN A 98 -15.09 17.35 -26.33
N MET A 99 -13.77 17.57 -26.49
CA MET A 99 -13.18 17.82 -27.81
C MET A 99 -13.36 16.65 -28.79
N ALA A 100 -13.39 15.40 -28.30
CA ALA A 100 -13.55 14.22 -29.14
C ALA A 100 -14.99 14.03 -29.67
N GLU A 101 -16.01 14.55 -28.98
CA GLU A 101 -17.42 14.46 -29.42
C GLU A 101 -17.78 15.45 -30.56
N PHE A 102 -16.97 16.49 -30.78
CA PHE A 102 -17.09 17.37 -31.96
C PHE A 102 -16.48 16.76 -33.24
N GLY A 103 -15.96 15.52 -33.15
CA GLY A 103 -15.40 14.74 -34.27
C GLY A 103 -16.40 13.89 -35.06
N LYS A 104 -17.72 14.18 -34.99
CA LYS A 104 -18.67 13.70 -36.01
C LYS A 104 -18.85 14.81 -37.05
N ILE A 105 -17.95 14.76 -38.03
CA ILE A 105 -18.07 15.47 -39.30
C ILE A 105 -19.29 14.93 -40.05
N LEU A 106 -19.98 15.87 -40.69
CA LEU A 106 -21.07 15.77 -41.66
C LEU A 106 -20.96 14.59 -42.65
#